data_AF-A0A4R3SLA2-F1
#
_entry.id   AF-A0A4R3SLA2-F1
#
_cell.length_a   1.000
_cell.length_b   1.000
_cell.length_c   1.000
_cell.angle_alpha   90.00
_cell.angle_beta   90.00
_cell.angle_gamma   90.00
#
_symmetry.space_group_name_H-M   'P 1'
#
loop_
_entity.id
_entity.type
_entity.pdbx_description
1 polymer ?
#
loop_
_entity_poly.entity_id
_entity_poly.type
_entity_poly.pdbx_seq_one_letter_code
_entity_poly.pdbx_strand_id
1 'polypeptide(L)'
;NGPMTVGDIAEALCITHVSVSQARRALESAGLIQMAGDKADARRRLISLSAQGDALVAALAPLWAALSESAKELDAEAGHLVPLLDRLEDALDARALSDRVAARLGV
;
A
#
# COMPACT_ATOMS: atom_id res chain seq x y z
N ASN A 1 -6.95 7.10 -6.57
CA ASN A 1 -6.03 6.55 -7.58
C ASN A 1 -6.82 6.16 -8.82
N GLY A 2 -6.28 6.42 -10.02
CA GLY A 2 -6.90 6.02 -11.30
C GLY A 2 -6.65 4.53 -11.63
N PRO A 3 -6.98 4.08 -12.86
CA PRO A 3 -6.70 2.71 -13.28
C PRO A 3 -5.20 2.37 -13.22
N MET A 4 -4.87 1.17 -12.75
CA MET A 4 -3.49 0.72 -12.51
C MET A 4 -3.26 -0.70 -13.04
N THR A 5 -2.04 -1.03 -13.45
CA THR A 5 -1.68 -2.43 -13.76
C THR A 5 -1.42 -3.24 -12.49
N VAL A 6 -1.34 -4.57 -12.62
CA VAL A 6 -0.92 -5.45 -11.52
C VAL A 6 0.44 -5.05 -10.95
N GLY A 7 1.38 -4.64 -11.81
CA GLY A 7 2.70 -4.21 -11.38
C GLY A 7 2.65 -2.92 -10.57
N ASP A 8 1.92 -1.92 -11.08
CA ASP A 8 1.75 -0.64 -10.36
C ASP A 8 1.10 -0.86 -8.99
N ILE A 9 0.14 -1.78 -8.86
CA ILE A 9 -0.51 -2.11 -7.58
C ILE A 9 0.46 -2.85 -6.65
N ALA A 10 1.25 -3.79 -7.17
CA ALA A 10 2.22 -4.54 -6.38
C ALA A 10 3.27 -3.61 -5.76
N GLU A 11 3.76 -2.66 -6.56
CA GLU A 11 4.70 -1.62 -6.12
C GLU A 11 4.05 -0.70 -5.09
N ALA A 12 2.87 -0.14 -5.38
CA ALA A 12 2.20 0.80 -4.49
C ALA A 12 1.80 0.21 -3.14
N LEU A 13 1.53 -1.11 -3.09
CA LEU A 13 1.17 -1.81 -1.86
C LEU A 13 2.36 -2.55 -1.22
N CYS A 14 3.55 -2.49 -1.81
CA CYS A 14 4.73 -3.24 -1.38
C CYS A 14 4.47 -4.74 -1.17
N ILE A 15 3.67 -5.36 -2.05
CA ILE A 15 3.35 -6.80 -2.02
C ILE A 15 3.73 -7.49 -3.33
N THR A 16 3.73 -8.82 -3.33
CA THR A 16 4.11 -9.57 -4.53
C THR A 16 3.05 -9.47 -5.64
N HIS A 17 3.50 -9.57 -6.90
CA HIS A 17 2.61 -9.66 -8.07
C HIS A 17 1.63 -10.85 -7.98
N VAL A 18 2.05 -11.95 -7.34
CA VAL A 18 1.21 -13.13 -7.13
C VAL A 18 0.07 -12.79 -6.16
N SER A 19 0.36 -12.11 -5.05
CA SER A 19 -0.63 -11.63 -4.09
C SER A 19 -1.66 -10.71 -4.75
N VAL A 20 -1.21 -9.74 -5.55
CA VAL A 20 -2.11 -8.86 -6.31
C VAL A 20 -2.97 -9.66 -7.28
N SER A 21 -2.38 -10.62 -8.01
CA SER A 21 -3.11 -11.44 -8.98
C SER A 21 -4.18 -12.32 -8.34
N GLN A 22 -3.93 -12.84 -7.15
CA GLN A 22 -4.91 -13.61 -6.37
C GLN A 22 -6.05 -12.71 -5.89
N ALA A 23 -5.74 -11.56 -5.29
CA ALA A 23 -6.74 -10.59 -4.84
C ALA A 23 -7.59 -10.09 -6.01
N ARG A 24 -6.95 -9.76 -7.15
CA ARG A 24 -7.64 -9.34 -8.37
C ARG A 24 -8.67 -10.35 -8.84
N ARG A 25 -8.33 -11.64 -8.90
CA ARG A 25 -9.28 -12.69 -9.33
C ARG A 25 -10.50 -12.76 -8.40
N ALA A 26 -10.29 -12.66 -7.09
CA ALA A 26 -11.39 -12.67 -6.12
C ALA A 26 -12.30 -11.44 -6.30
N LEU A 27 -11.72 -10.24 -6.40
CA LEU A 27 -12.46 -8.99 -6.61
C LEU A 27 -13.20 -8.94 -7.95
N GLU A 28 -12.59 -9.49 -9.00
CA GLU A 28 -13.21 -9.61 -10.33
C GLU A 28 -14.40 -10.56 -10.28
N SER A 29 -14.26 -11.73 -9.63
CA SER A 29 -15.37 -12.67 -9.44
C SER A 29 -16.51 -12.11 -8.61
N ALA A 30 -16.22 -11.16 -7.72
CA ALA A 30 -17.20 -10.44 -6.92
C ALA A 30 -17.83 -9.23 -7.65
N GLY A 31 -17.40 -8.92 -8.88
CA GLY A 31 -17.90 -7.78 -9.66
C GLY A 31 -17.42 -6.41 -9.17
N LEU A 32 -16.44 -6.36 -8.27
CA LEU A 32 -15.97 -5.12 -7.63
C LEU A 32 -14.91 -4.37 -8.45
N ILE A 33 -14.26 -5.06 -9.39
CA ILE A 33 -13.30 -4.46 -10.31
C ILE A 33 -13.62 -4.81 -11.75
N GLN A 34 -13.10 -4.01 -12.67
CA GLN A 34 -13.16 -4.23 -14.10
C GLN A 34 -11.77 -4.04 -14.72
N MET A 35 -11.53 -4.75 -15.82
CA MET A 35 -10.27 -4.69 -16.56
C MET A 35 -10.49 -4.15 -17.96
N ALA A 36 -9.70 -3.15 -18.35
CA ALA A 36 -9.67 -2.62 -19.70
C ALA A 36 -8.27 -2.73 -20.30
N GLY A 37 -8.19 -2.86 -21.63
CA GLY A 37 -6.92 -2.68 -22.33
C GLY A 37 -6.46 -1.23 -22.19
N ASP A 38 -5.14 -1.04 -22.03
CA ASP A 38 -4.57 0.30 -22.05
C ASP A 38 -4.57 0.85 -23.49
N LYS A 39 -5.03 2.09 -23.67
CA LYS A 39 -5.03 2.76 -24.98
C LYS A 39 -3.61 3.10 -25.44
N ALA A 40 -2.67 3.25 -24.52
CA ALA A 40 -1.27 3.57 -24.80
C ALA A 40 -0.43 2.34 -25.15
N ASP A 41 -0.74 1.17 -24.56
CA ASP A 41 -0.09 -0.10 -24.86
C ASP A 41 -1.08 -1.27 -24.76
N ALA A 42 -1.47 -1.83 -25.90
CA ALA A 42 -2.44 -2.93 -25.98
C ALA A 42 -2.00 -4.20 -25.21
N ARG A 43 -0.72 -4.31 -24.81
CA ARG A 43 -0.21 -5.40 -23.98
C ARG A 43 -0.53 -5.22 -22.50
N ARG A 44 -0.81 -3.99 -22.06
CA ARG A 44 -1.14 -3.68 -20.67
C ARG A 44 -2.64 -3.83 -20.42
N ARG A 45 -2.95 -4.37 -19.24
CA ARG A 45 -4.31 -4.46 -18.72
C ARG A 45 -4.40 -3.58 -17.48
N LEU A 46 -5.30 -2.61 -17.51
CA LEU A 46 -5.57 -1.71 -16.40
C LEU A 46 -6.73 -2.23 -15.58
N ILE A 47 -6.57 -2.21 -14.27
CA ILE A 47 -7.57 -2.55 -13.28
C ILE A 47 -8.15 -1.25 -12.75
N SER A 48 -9.48 -1.18 -12.65
CA SER A 48 -10.21 -0.09 -12.02
C SER A 48 -11.37 -0.65 -11.21
N LEU A 49 -11.89 0.14 -10.28
CA LEU A 49 -13.15 -0.20 -9.62
C LEU A 49 -14.29 -0.23 -10.65
N SER A 50 -15.23 -1.15 -10.45
CA SER A 50 -16.53 -1.07 -11.10
C SER A 50 -17.40 -0.06 -10.36
N ALA A 51 -18.56 0.29 -10.92
CA ALA A 51 -19.54 1.11 -10.20
C ALA A 51 -19.96 0.50 -8.85
N GLN A 52 -20.01 -0.83 -8.76
CA GLN A 52 -20.28 -1.54 -7.51
C GLN A 52 -19.10 -1.44 -6.54
N GLY A 53 -17.86 -1.51 -7.05
CA GLY A 53 -16.65 -1.30 -6.28
C GLY A 53 -16.59 0.12 -5.68
N ASP A 54 -16.88 1.14 -6.49
CA ASP A 54 -16.93 2.52 -6.04
C ASP A 54 -18.00 2.73 -4.96
N ALA A 55 -19.19 2.16 -5.14
CA ALA A 55 -20.25 2.22 -4.14
C ALA A 55 -19.86 1.54 -2.82
N LEU A 56 -19.18 0.38 -2.89
CA LEU A 56 -18.68 -0.31 -1.70
C LEU A 56 -17.61 0.51 -0.98
N VAL A 57 -16.66 1.10 -1.72
CA VAL A 57 -15.63 1.98 -1.15
C VAL A 57 -16.28 3.17 -0.44
N ALA A 58 -17.29 3.80 -1.07
CA ALA A 58 -18.02 4.90 -0.45
C ALA A 58 -18.74 4.47 0.85
N ALA A 59 -19.32 3.28 0.87
CA ALA A 59 -19.96 2.73 2.06
C ALA A 59 -18.98 2.38 3.19
N LEU A 60 -17.76 1.95 2.85
CA LEU A 60 -16.72 1.58 3.83
C LEU A 60 -15.88 2.76 4.31
N ALA A 61 -15.83 3.87 3.56
CA ALA A 61 -15.02 5.04 3.89
C ALA A 61 -15.24 5.57 5.32
N PRO A 62 -16.47 5.68 5.85
CA PRO A 62 -16.68 6.12 7.24
C PRO A 62 -16.10 5.15 8.28
N LEU A 63 -16.21 3.83 8.02
CA LEU A 63 -15.64 2.82 8.90
C LEU A 63 -14.11 2.90 8.92
N TRP A 64 -13.48 3.03 7.76
CA TRP A 64 -12.03 3.18 7.67
C TRP A 64 -11.54 4.48 8.32
N ALA A 65 -12.29 5.58 8.20
CA ALA A 65 -11.98 6.81 8.90
C ALA A 65 -12.01 6.60 10.43
N ALA A 66 -13.07 5.97 10.96
CA ALA A 66 -13.17 5.66 12.38
C ALA A 66 -12.01 4.75 12.85
N LEU A 67 -11.71 3.69 12.11
CA LEU A 67 -10.57 2.81 12.40
C LEU A 67 -9.24 3.56 12.40
N SER A 68 -9.05 4.49 11.45
CA SER A 68 -7.81 5.28 11.36
C SER A 68 -7.66 6.23 12.55
N GLU A 69 -8.73 6.91 12.96
CA GLU A 69 -8.69 7.79 14.13
C GLU A 69 -8.46 6.99 15.43
N SER A 70 -9.17 5.88 15.63
CA SER A 70 -8.93 5.01 16.79
C SER A 70 -7.51 4.45 16.84
N ALA A 71 -6.92 4.11 15.69
CA ALA A 71 -5.53 3.67 15.63
C ALA A 71 -4.54 4.79 16.02
N LYS A 72 -4.81 6.05 15.63
CA LYS A 72 -3.99 7.21 16.02
C LYS A 72 -4.09 7.50 17.50
N GLU A 73 -5.30 7.41 18.07
CA GLU A 73 -5.53 7.56 19.50
C GLU A 73 -4.72 6.52 20.28
N LEU A 74 -4.79 5.25 19.86
CA LEU A 74 -4.02 4.16 20.46
C LEU A 74 -2.50 4.38 20.35
N ASP A 75 -1.98 4.81 19.19
CA ASP A 75 -0.56 5.11 19.03
C ASP A 75 -0.12 6.27 19.95
N ALA A 76 -0.95 7.30 20.12
CA ALA A 76 -0.69 8.40 21.04
C ALA A 76 -0.66 7.94 22.50
N GLU A 77 -1.58 7.08 22.93
CA GLU A 77 -1.58 6.45 24.26
C GLU A 77 -0.31 5.61 24.49
N ALA A 78 0.19 4.95 23.45
CA ALA A 78 1.41 4.16 23.47
C ALA A 78 2.71 4.99 23.35
N GLY A 79 2.62 6.33 23.26
CA GLY A 79 3.78 7.22 23.21
C GLY A 79 4.34 7.47 21.81
N HIS A 80 3.50 7.43 20.78
CA HIS A 80 3.84 7.72 19.37
C HIS A 80 4.90 6.77 18.80
N LEU A 81 4.62 5.47 18.82
CA LEU A 81 5.52 4.44 18.31
C LEU A 81 5.69 4.53 16.80
N VAL A 82 4.61 4.76 16.05
CA VAL A 82 4.68 4.81 14.58
C VAL A 82 5.61 5.94 14.09
N PRO A 83 5.46 7.22 14.52
CA PRO A 83 6.42 8.26 14.17
C PRO A 83 7.85 8.04 14.70
N LEU A 84 8.01 7.20 15.72
CA LEU A 84 9.34 6.83 16.22
C LEU A 84 10.01 5.80 15.32
N LEU A 85 9.25 4.87 14.74
CA LEU A 85 9.76 3.94 13.73
C LEU A 85 10.17 4.67 12.44
N ASP A 86 9.34 5.61 11.96
CA ASP A 86 9.69 6.42 10.78
C ASP A 86 11.04 7.16 10.97
N ARG A 87 11.24 7.75 12.15
CA ARG A 87 12.52 8.41 12.49
C ARG A 87 13.70 7.44 12.59
N LEU A 88 13.45 6.19 12.97
CA LEU A 88 14.48 5.17 12.97
C LEU A 88 14.86 4.78 11.55
N GLU A 89 13.89 4.65 10.65
CA GLU A 89 14.11 4.42 9.22
C GLU A 89 14.91 5.57 8.60
N ASP A 90 14.50 6.83 8.82
CA ASP A 90 15.25 8.02 8.39
C ASP A 90 16.72 7.99 8.87
N ALA A 91 16.95 7.57 10.12
CA ALA A 91 18.28 7.49 10.69
C ALA A 91 19.13 6.34 10.11
N LEU A 92 18.48 5.26 9.66
CA LEU A 92 19.13 4.15 8.95
C LEU A 92 19.46 4.53 7.51
N ASP A 93 18.57 5.25 6.82
CA ASP A 93 18.80 5.76 5.47
C ASP A 93 19.91 6.81 5.43
N ALA A 94 19.93 7.72 6.42
CA ALA A 94 20.99 8.72 6.55
C ALA A 94 22.36 8.10 6.85
N ARG A 95 22.38 6.98 7.59
CA ARG A 95 23.60 6.20 7.84
C ARG A 95 23.27 4.77 8.24
N ALA A 96 23.61 3.85 7.34
CA ALA A 96 23.37 2.42 7.53
C ALA A 96 24.02 1.90 8.81
N LEU A 97 23.41 0.87 9.40
CA LEU A 97 23.96 0.21 10.58
C LEU A 97 25.36 -0.36 10.32
N SER A 98 25.61 -0.90 9.13
CA SER A 98 26.93 -1.37 8.68
C SER A 98 28.01 -0.30 8.83
N ASP A 99 27.73 0.92 8.40
CA ASP A 99 28.69 2.03 8.42
C ASP A 99 28.95 2.52 9.84
N ARG A 100 27.95 2.37 10.72
CA ARG A 100 28.09 2.65 12.16
C ARG A 100 28.99 1.60 12.83
N VAL A 101 28.91 0.34 12.40
CA VAL A 101 29.76 -0.75 12.89
C VAL A 101 31.18 -0.61 12.36
N ALA A 102 31.35 -0.39 11.05
CA ALA A 102 32.64 -0.20 10.38
C ALA A 102 33.48 0.90 11.06
N ALA A 103 32.88 2.06 11.30
CA ALA A 103 33.54 3.15 12.01
C ALA A 103 33.98 2.83 13.46
N ARG A 104 33.32 1.89 14.15
CA ARG A 104 33.74 1.43 15.49
C ARG A 104 34.85 0.39 15.44
N LEU A 105 34.91 -0.37 14.35
CA LEU A 105 35.96 -1.36 14.06
C LEU A 105 37.19 -0.72 13.41
N GLY A 106 37.09 0.52 12.92
CA GLY A 106 38.18 1.22 12.23
C GLY A 106 38.44 0.68 10.82
N VAL A 107 37.44 0.06 10.20
CA VAL A 107 37.45 -0.46 8.83
C VAL A 107 36.43 0.24 7.95
#